data_AF-A0A0E3L8Q5-F1
#
_entry.id   AF-A0A0E3L8Q5-F1
#
_cell.length_a   1.000
_cell.length_b   1.000
_cell.length_c   1.000
_cell.angle_alpha   90.00
_cell.angle_beta   90.00
_cell.angle_gamma   90.00
#
_symmetry.space_group_name_H-M   'P 1'
#
loop_
_entity.id
_entity.type
_entity.pdbx_description
1 polymer ?
#
loop_
_entity_poly.entity_id
_entity_poly.type
_entity_poly.pdbx_seq_one_letter_code
_entity_poly.pdbx_strand_id
1 'polypeptide(L)'
;MKEAFDDNLTDYKEVIPQLFWYNAFIILSNGRESKIGTITSGFEHFAEWKRIRDEKETGDTILDTMVKGTCEKSRFLDILENFTLFSSSEGHPVKIISKNHQYLGVNNAIESFKKRNENEGKIGVF
;
A
#
# COMPACT_ATOMS: atom_id res chain seq x y z
N MET A 1 13.20 -12.89 -1.54
CA MET A 1 12.27 -11.80 -1.96
C MET A 1 12.52 -11.34 -3.38
N LYS A 2 13.77 -11.08 -3.77
CA LYS A 2 14.08 -10.63 -5.14
C LYS A 2 13.69 -11.67 -6.20
N GLU A 3 13.98 -12.96 -5.98
CA GLU A 3 13.54 -14.07 -6.85
C GLU A 3 12.01 -14.12 -7.03
N ALA A 4 11.22 -13.81 -6.00
CA ALA A 4 9.77 -13.77 -6.13
C ALA A 4 9.28 -12.63 -7.04
N PHE A 5 10.08 -11.58 -7.21
CA PHE A 5 9.83 -10.51 -8.17
C PHE A 5 10.41 -10.86 -9.55
N ASP A 6 11.70 -11.17 -9.59
CA ASP A 6 12.48 -11.38 -10.82
C ASP A 6 11.93 -12.58 -11.62
N ASP A 7 11.64 -13.71 -10.96
CA ASP A 7 11.18 -14.92 -11.63
C ASP A 7 9.64 -14.95 -11.64
N ASN A 8 9.00 -15.14 -10.48
CA ASN A 8 7.57 -15.44 -10.44
C ASN A 8 6.70 -14.30 -11.00
N LEU A 9 6.88 -13.07 -10.51
CA LEU A 9 6.03 -11.96 -10.93
C LEU A 9 6.26 -11.59 -12.39
N THR A 10 7.52 -11.53 -12.83
CA THR A 10 7.85 -11.24 -14.24
C THR A 10 7.29 -12.32 -15.17
N ASP A 11 7.45 -13.61 -14.83
CA ASP A 11 6.90 -14.72 -15.61
C ASP A 11 5.38 -14.62 -15.73
N TYR A 12 4.65 -14.40 -14.62
CA TYR A 12 3.19 -14.26 -14.69
C TYR A 12 2.76 -13.05 -15.52
N LYS A 13 3.51 -11.94 -15.48
CA LYS A 13 3.24 -10.76 -16.29
C LYS A 13 3.36 -11.05 -17.78
N GLU A 14 4.31 -11.90 -18.18
CA GLU A 14 4.52 -12.28 -19.57
C GLU A 14 3.55 -13.37 -20.04
N VAL A 15 3.36 -14.41 -19.23
CA VAL A 15 2.59 -15.61 -19.62
C VAL A 15 1.09 -15.41 -19.48
N ILE A 16 0.63 -14.68 -18.45
CA ILE A 16 -0.81 -14.52 -18.11
C ILE A 16 -1.12 -13.05 -17.74
N PRO A 17 -0.92 -12.08 -18.63
CA PRO A 17 -1.09 -10.65 -18.33
C PRO A 17 -2.51 -10.27 -17.88
N GLN A 18 -3.52 -11.03 -18.31
CA GLN A 18 -4.93 -10.79 -17.95
C GLN A 18 -5.22 -10.89 -16.45
N LEU A 19 -4.37 -11.60 -15.68
CA LEU A 19 -4.50 -11.68 -14.23
C LEU A 19 -4.35 -10.30 -13.56
N PHE A 20 -3.67 -9.37 -14.23
CA PHE A 20 -3.28 -8.07 -13.67
C PHE A 20 -4.13 -6.90 -14.17
N TRP A 21 -5.05 -7.08 -15.12
CA TRP A 21 -5.80 -5.96 -15.71
C TRP A 21 -6.57 -5.12 -14.69
N TYR A 22 -7.11 -5.76 -13.65
CA TYR A 22 -7.91 -5.10 -12.61
C TYR A 22 -7.26 -5.20 -11.22
N ASN A 23 -5.97 -5.57 -11.14
CA ASN A 23 -5.33 -5.74 -9.84
C ASN A 23 -5.14 -4.39 -9.15
N ALA A 24 -5.43 -4.30 -7.84
CA ALA A 24 -5.17 -3.09 -7.07
C ALA A 24 -3.66 -2.91 -6.82
N PHE A 25 -3.06 -3.92 -6.20
CA PHE A 25 -1.64 -3.99 -5.86
C PHE A 25 -1.19 -5.46 -5.86
N ILE A 26 0.09 -5.69 -5.59
CA ILE A 26 0.73 -7.00 -5.55
C ILE A 26 1.46 -7.12 -4.22
N ILE A 27 1.24 -8.24 -3.53
CA ILE A 27 1.98 -8.60 -2.32
C ILE A 27 2.92 -9.75 -2.67
N LEU A 28 4.22 -9.53 -2.43
CA LEU A 28 5.24 -10.56 -2.46
C LEU A 28 5.51 -10.99 -1.01
N SER A 29 5.53 -12.29 -0.73
CA SER A 29 5.80 -12.80 0.61
C SER A 29 6.51 -14.15 0.57
N ASN A 30 7.42 -14.37 1.52
CA ASN A 30 8.09 -15.66 1.75
C ASN A 30 7.97 -16.11 3.23
N GLY A 31 6.99 -15.58 3.95
CA GLY A 31 6.75 -15.86 5.38
C GLY A 31 7.69 -15.13 6.35
N ARG A 32 8.89 -14.71 5.92
CA ARG A 32 9.83 -13.90 6.73
C ARG A 32 9.80 -12.43 6.37
N GLU A 33 9.61 -12.15 5.09
CA GLU A 33 9.50 -10.80 4.55
C GLU A 33 8.19 -10.70 3.77
N SER A 34 7.60 -9.51 3.73
CA SER A 34 6.48 -9.22 2.85
C SER A 34 6.57 -7.80 2.35
N LYS A 35 6.38 -7.62 1.04
CA LYS A 35 6.45 -6.32 0.39
C LYS A 35 5.23 -6.12 -0.51
N ILE A 36 4.75 -4.89 -0.56
CA ILE A 36 3.62 -4.48 -1.39
C ILE A 36 4.09 -3.45 -2.44
N GLY A 37 3.55 -3.57 -3.65
CA GLY A 37 3.83 -2.68 -4.78
C GLY A 37 2.75 -2.79 -5.86
N THR A 38 2.99 -2.21 -7.02
CA THR A 38 2.05 -2.25 -8.17
C THR A 38 2.63 -3.02 -9.35
N ILE A 39 1.80 -3.26 -10.37
CA ILE A 39 2.22 -3.96 -11.60
C ILE A 39 3.33 -3.24 -12.38
N THR A 40 3.40 -1.91 -12.25
CA THR A 40 4.40 -1.05 -12.91
C THR A 40 5.57 -0.69 -11.99
N SER A 41 5.57 -1.14 -10.73
CA SER A 41 6.64 -0.84 -9.77
C SER A 41 7.89 -1.68 -10.06
N GLY A 42 9.07 -1.05 -10.07
CA GLY A 42 10.34 -1.75 -9.87
C GLY A 42 10.47 -2.27 -8.44
N PHE A 43 11.33 -3.27 -8.22
CA PHE A 43 11.48 -3.94 -6.91
C PHE A 43 11.87 -2.98 -5.77
N GLU A 44 12.61 -1.92 -6.07
CA GLU A 44 12.99 -0.86 -5.13
C GLU A 44 11.79 -0.07 -4.59
N HIS A 45 10.67 -0.07 -5.32
CA HIS A 45 9.43 0.58 -4.91
C HIS A 45 8.51 -0.35 -4.10
N PHE A 46 8.83 -1.65 -4.01
CA PHE A 46 8.14 -2.59 -3.14
C PHE A 46 8.55 -2.39 -1.67
N ALA A 47 7.59 -1.96 -0.85
CA ALA A 47 7.81 -1.58 0.54
C ALA A 47 7.08 -2.50 1.52
N GLU A 48 7.52 -2.54 2.77
CA GLU A 48 6.79 -3.21 3.84
C GLU A 48 5.58 -2.38 4.28
N TRP A 49 4.51 -3.06 4.67
CA TRP A 49 3.36 -2.46 5.34
C TRP A 49 3.43 -2.82 6.83
N LYS A 50 3.91 -1.87 7.65
CA LYS A 50 4.39 -2.16 9.01
C LYS A 50 3.33 -1.99 10.10
N ARG A 51 2.16 -1.43 9.78
CA ARG A 51 1.15 -0.99 10.75
C ARG A 51 -0.27 -1.21 10.23
N ILE A 52 -1.21 -1.42 11.14
CA ILE A 52 -2.62 -1.74 10.81
C ILE A 52 -3.51 -0.49 10.83
N ARG A 53 -3.98 -0.01 11.99
CA ARG A 53 -4.81 1.22 12.10
C ARG A 53 -4.02 2.46 12.47
N ASP A 54 -3.04 2.30 13.32
CA ASP A 54 -2.25 3.39 13.89
C ASP A 54 -0.78 3.00 13.96
N GLU A 55 0.06 3.94 14.39
CA GLU A 55 1.51 3.75 14.43
C GLU A 55 2.00 2.70 15.45
N LYS A 56 1.13 2.17 16.31
CA LYS A 56 1.46 1.20 17.36
C LYS A 56 0.90 -0.19 17.06
N GLU A 57 -0.18 -0.30 16.29
CA GLU A 57 -0.84 -1.57 15.99
C GLU A 57 -0.06 -2.40 14.94
N THR A 58 0.39 -3.59 15.37
CA THR A 58 1.01 -4.61 14.52
C THR A 58 0.29 -5.95 14.67
N GLY A 59 0.32 -6.77 13.62
CA GLY A 59 -0.15 -8.16 13.67
C GLY A 59 0.87 -9.12 14.27
N ASP A 60 0.50 -10.40 14.31
CA ASP A 60 1.35 -11.46 14.89
C ASP A 60 2.61 -11.73 14.05
N THR A 61 2.52 -11.49 12.74
CA THR A 61 3.61 -11.62 11.77
C THR A 61 3.63 -10.44 10.82
N ILE A 62 4.71 -10.29 10.03
CA ILE A 62 4.82 -9.25 9.01
C ILE A 62 3.75 -9.43 7.92
N LEU A 63 3.47 -10.68 7.51
CA LEU A 63 2.40 -10.97 6.55
C LEU A 63 1.02 -10.69 7.15
N ASP A 64 0.78 -11.08 8.40
CA ASP A 64 -0.49 -10.80 9.10
C ASP A 64 -0.73 -9.28 9.21
N THR A 65 0.30 -8.53 9.58
CA THR A 65 0.27 -7.05 9.61
C THR A 65 -0.06 -6.47 8.25
N MET A 66 0.56 -6.98 7.18
CA MET A 66 0.33 -6.51 5.82
C MET A 66 -1.10 -6.81 5.38
N VAL A 67 -1.56 -8.06 5.52
CA VAL A 67 -2.92 -8.47 5.10
C VAL A 67 -3.98 -7.72 5.91
N LYS A 68 -3.85 -7.63 7.24
CA LYS A 68 -4.79 -6.84 8.04
C LYS A 68 -4.73 -5.36 7.66
N GLY A 69 -3.53 -4.82 7.44
CA GLY A 69 -3.31 -3.41 7.10
C GLY A 69 -3.86 -2.99 5.74
N THR A 70 -3.92 -3.89 4.75
CA THR A 70 -4.29 -3.53 3.37
C THR A 70 -5.52 -4.25 2.82
N CYS A 71 -5.85 -5.46 3.29
CA CYS A 71 -6.91 -6.30 2.72
C CYS A 71 -8.19 -6.33 3.56
N GLU A 72 -8.26 -5.62 4.69
CA GLU A 72 -9.55 -5.34 5.34
C GLU A 72 -10.42 -4.54 4.34
N LYS A 73 -11.69 -4.91 4.19
CA LYS A 73 -12.55 -4.42 3.09
C LYS A 73 -12.57 -2.90 2.96
N SER A 74 -12.73 -2.17 4.06
CA SER A 74 -12.79 -0.71 4.02
C SER A 74 -11.43 -0.09 3.67
N ARG A 75 -10.33 -0.62 4.23
CA ARG A 75 -8.98 -0.17 3.90
C ARG A 75 -8.56 -0.49 2.47
N PHE A 76 -8.92 -1.67 1.98
CA PHE A 76 -8.61 -2.07 0.62
C PHE A 76 -9.23 -1.09 -0.38
N LEU A 77 -10.51 -0.76 -0.18
CA LEU A 77 -11.22 0.21 -1.01
C LEU A 77 -10.63 1.61 -0.87
N ASP A 78 -10.31 2.04 0.35
CA ASP A 78 -9.67 3.34 0.58
C ASP A 78 -8.31 3.44 -0.13
N ILE A 79 -7.47 2.40 -0.04
CA ILE A 79 -6.19 2.33 -0.76
C ILE A 79 -6.40 2.40 -2.27
N LEU A 80 -7.38 1.64 -2.78
CA LEU A 80 -7.70 1.57 -4.20
C LEU A 80 -8.23 2.91 -4.76
N GLU A 81 -9.15 3.55 -4.05
CA GLU A 81 -9.87 4.73 -4.52
C GLU A 81 -9.12 6.04 -4.23
N ASN A 82 -8.50 6.15 -3.05
CA ASN A 82 -7.96 7.42 -2.54
C ASN A 82 -6.42 7.46 -2.47
N PHE A 83 -5.75 6.30 -2.44
CA PHE A 83 -4.29 6.22 -2.28
C PHE A 83 -3.58 5.49 -3.43
N THR A 84 -4.24 5.42 -4.59
CA THR A 84 -3.66 4.92 -5.83
C THR A 84 -3.61 6.07 -6.85
N LEU A 85 -2.41 6.37 -7.34
CA LEU A 85 -2.16 7.39 -8.35
C LEU A 85 -1.80 6.73 -9.68
N PHE A 86 -2.38 7.23 -10.77
CA PHE A 86 -1.95 6.92 -12.13
C PHE A 86 -1.27 8.15 -12.73
N SER A 87 -0.02 7.99 -13.18
CA SER A 87 0.75 9.06 -13.82
C SER A 87 1.23 8.61 -15.20
N SER A 88 1.52 9.57 -16.07
CA SER A 88 2.25 9.33 -17.33
C SER A 88 3.42 10.29 -17.52
N SER A 89 3.89 10.89 -16.42
CA SER A 89 5.01 11.84 -16.41
C SER A 89 6.32 11.26 -16.95
N GLU A 90 6.48 9.93 -16.90
CA GLU A 90 7.66 9.21 -17.37
C GLU A 90 7.52 8.71 -18.82
N GLY A 91 6.56 9.25 -19.58
CA GLY A 91 6.29 8.88 -20.98
C GLY A 91 5.53 7.57 -21.16
N HIS A 92 5.21 6.87 -20.07
CA HIS A 92 4.41 5.65 -20.06
C HIS A 92 3.49 5.63 -18.82
N PRO A 93 2.34 4.92 -18.85
CA PRO A 93 1.46 4.83 -17.71
C PRO A 93 2.12 4.09 -16.54
N VAL A 94 2.21 4.77 -15.39
CA VAL A 94 2.67 4.20 -14.13
C VAL A 94 1.57 4.23 -13.09
N LYS A 95 1.39 3.13 -12.38
CA LYS A 95 0.50 2.99 -11.23
C LYS A 95 1.32 3.04 -9.96
N ILE A 96 0.95 3.91 -9.03
CA ILE A 96 1.67 4.13 -7.78
C ILE A 96 0.67 3.97 -6.63
N ILE A 97 1.06 3.26 -5.57
CA ILE A 97 0.29 3.18 -4.32
C ILE A 97 1.05 3.91 -3.20
N SER A 98 0.31 4.43 -2.24
CA SER A 98 0.92 5.02 -1.05
C SER A 98 1.70 4.00 -0.23
N LYS A 99 2.72 4.48 0.50
CA LYS A 99 3.40 3.71 1.54
C LYS A 99 2.59 3.78 2.84
N ASN A 100 2.77 2.79 3.71
CA ASN A 100 2.04 2.69 4.99
C ASN A 100 2.03 3.98 5.83
N HIS A 101 3.15 4.71 5.95
CA HIS A 101 3.21 5.97 6.69
C HIS A 101 2.48 7.13 5.99
N GLN A 102 2.44 7.15 4.65
CA GLN A 102 1.71 8.16 3.90
C GLN A 102 0.19 7.95 4.07
N TYR A 103 -0.25 6.70 4.00
CA TYR A 103 -1.63 6.31 4.26
C TYR A 103 -2.10 6.74 5.66
N LEU A 104 -1.35 6.34 6.70
CA LEU A 104 -1.67 6.69 8.08
C LEU A 104 -1.59 8.20 8.33
N GLY A 105 -0.55 8.86 7.83
CA GLY A 105 -0.36 10.30 8.04
C GLY A 105 -1.50 11.14 7.45
N VAL A 106 -1.95 10.83 6.23
CA VAL A 106 -3.07 11.54 5.60
C VAL A 106 -4.37 11.29 6.35
N ASN A 107 -4.68 10.03 6.69
CA ASN A 107 -5.91 9.70 7.41
C ASN A 107 -5.94 10.32 8.82
N ASN A 108 -4.81 10.31 9.53
CA ASN A 108 -4.70 11.01 10.82
C ASN A 108 -4.90 12.52 10.68
N ALA A 109 -4.34 13.16 9.64
CA ALA A 109 -4.55 14.57 9.39
C ALA A 109 -6.01 14.91 9.08
N ILE A 110 -6.71 14.06 8.31
CA ILE A 110 -8.14 14.21 8.01
C ILE A 110 -8.97 14.09 9.30
N GLU A 111 -8.68 13.11 10.15
CA GLU A 111 -9.37 12.93 11.43
C GLU A 111 -9.13 14.10 12.39
N SER A 112 -7.88 14.58 12.50
CA SER A 112 -7.56 15.79 13.27
C SER A 112 -8.31 17.02 12.74
N PHE A 113 -8.46 17.15 11.42
CA PHE A 113 -9.22 18.25 10.81
C PHE A 113 -10.72 18.17 11.11
N LYS A 114 -11.32 16.97 11.07
CA LYS A 114 -12.73 16.78 11.44
C LYS A 114 -12.99 17.17 12.91
N LYS A 115 -12.02 16.90 13.79
CA LYS A 115 -12.07 17.22 15.23
C LYS A 115 -11.53 18.61 15.59
N ARG A 116 -11.24 19.47 14.60
CA ARG A 116 -10.61 20.79 14.85
C ARG A 116 -11.35 21.69 15.84
N ASN A 117 -12.69 21.58 15.90
CA ASN A 117 -13.51 22.39 16.81
C ASN A 117 -13.31 21.96 18.28
N GLU A 118 -12.97 20.69 18.51
CA GLU A 118 -12.63 20.14 19.82
C GLU A 118 -11.18 20.48 20.21
N ASN A 119 -10.32 20.73 19.22
CA ASN A 119 -8.88 20.99 19.38
C ASN A 119 -8.49 22.48 19.32
N GLU A 120 -9.43 23.40 19.54
CA GLU A 120 -9.18 24.87 19.47
C GLU A 120 -8.54 25.32 18.14
N GLY A 121 -8.84 24.62 17.03
CA GLY A 121 -8.26 24.90 15.72
C GLY A 121 -6.86 24.32 15.48
N LYS A 122 -6.30 23.54 16.41
CA LYS A 122 -5.00 22.86 16.23
C LYS A 122 -5.18 21.55 15.45
N ILE A 123 -4.41 21.38 14.39
CA ILE A 123 -4.45 20.22 13.46
C ILE A 123 -3.15 19.41 13.58
N GLY A 124 -2.58 19.34 14.80
CA GLY A 124 -1.38 18.55 15.05
C GLY A 124 -1.65 17.06 14.83
N VAL A 125 -0.71 16.38 14.20
CA VAL A 125 -0.66 14.93 14.09
C VAL A 125 0.45 14.51 15.05
N PHE A 126 0.09 13.94 16.21
CA PHE A 126 1.04 13.47 17.23
C PHE A 126 1.01 11.95 17.32
#